data_AF-A0A1W9LRL5-F1
#
_entry.id   AF-A0A1W9LRL5-F1
#
_cell.length_a   1.000
_cell.length_b   1.000
_cell.length_c   1.000
_cell.angle_alpha   90.00
_cell.angle_beta   90.00
_cell.angle_gamma   90.00
#
_symmetry.space_group_name_H-M   'P 1'
#
loop_
_entity.id
_entity.type
_entity.pdbx_description
1 polymer ?
#
loop_
_entity_poly.entity_id
_entity_poly.type
_entity_poly.pdbx_seq_one_letter_code
_entity_poly.pdbx_strand_id
1 'polypeptide(L)'
;MSHHHDDHGHHHAHDHDHHHRHEIQSSLSFEEKLVKILEHWVRHNDDHAETYRSWAQRANAEKFSEVRELLEGAADMTAAISKKFEAAANLVKNK
;
A
#
# COMPACT_ATOMS: atom_id res chain seq x y z
N MET A 1 51.46 -5.55 31.29
CA MET A 1 50.44 -4.85 30.49
C MET A 1 49.72 -5.91 29.70
N SER A 2 48.56 -6.34 30.21
CA SER A 2 47.78 -7.44 29.66
C SER A 2 46.77 -6.88 28.68
N HIS A 3 46.95 -7.16 27.39
CA HIS A 3 45.97 -6.84 26.35
C HIS A 3 44.85 -7.90 26.38
N HIS A 4 43.69 -7.51 26.90
CA HIS A 4 42.45 -8.25 26.73
C HIS A 4 41.92 -7.97 25.31
N HIS A 5 41.67 -9.03 24.54
CA HIS A 5 40.90 -8.98 23.30
C HIS A 5 39.44 -9.20 23.69
N ASP A 6 38.62 -8.17 23.53
CA ASP A 6 37.17 -8.30 23.69
C ASP A 6 36.58 -8.93 22.42
N ASP A 7 36.09 -10.15 22.63
CA ASP A 7 35.23 -10.95 21.76
C ASP A 7 33.84 -10.31 21.67
N HIS A 8 33.42 -9.88 20.48
CA HIS A 8 32.00 -9.58 20.20
C HIS A 8 31.64 -9.96 18.77
N GLY A 9 31.65 -11.27 18.49
CA GLY A 9 30.96 -11.85 17.34
C GLY A 9 29.46 -11.94 17.62
N HIS A 10 28.70 -10.88 17.30
CA HIS A 10 27.24 -10.90 17.40
C HIS A 10 26.63 -11.76 16.28
N HIS A 11 26.45 -13.05 16.57
CA HIS A 11 25.62 -13.96 15.79
C HIS A 11 24.14 -13.68 16.10
N HIS A 12 23.44 -13.00 15.19
CA HIS A 12 21.98 -12.91 15.20
C HIS A 12 21.42 -13.59 13.95
N ALA A 13 21.53 -14.92 13.90
CA ALA A 13 20.70 -15.73 13.00
C ALA A 13 19.33 -15.87 13.64
N HIS A 14 18.45 -14.91 13.36
CA HIS A 14 17.02 -15.04 13.66
C HIS A 14 16.37 -15.91 12.59
N ASP A 15 16.50 -17.22 12.73
CA ASP A 15 15.64 -18.19 12.06
C ASP A 15 14.28 -18.16 12.76
N HIS A 16 13.44 -17.22 12.35
CA HIS A 16 12.04 -17.20 12.73
C HIS A 16 11.25 -17.97 11.67
N ASP A 17 11.24 -19.29 11.82
CA ASP A 17 10.24 -20.17 11.25
C ASP A 17 8.86 -19.75 11.82
N HIS A 18 8.25 -18.78 11.17
CA HIS A 18 6.87 -18.39 11.41
C HIS A 18 5.96 -19.41 10.73
N HIS A 19 5.90 -20.60 11.32
CA HIS A 19 4.89 -21.62 11.05
C HIS A 19 3.52 -21.10 11.54
N HIS A 20 2.97 -20.11 10.85
CA HIS A 20 1.56 -19.75 11.01
C HIS A 20 0.71 -20.83 10.32
N ARG A 21 0.50 -21.93 11.06
CA ARG A 21 -0.64 -22.81 10.84
C ARG A 21 -1.90 -22.02 11.18
N HIS A 22 -2.39 -21.24 10.22
CA HIS A 22 -3.74 -20.69 10.26
C HIS A 22 -4.70 -21.74 9.71
N GLU A 23 -4.94 -22.76 10.54
CA GLU A 23 -6.20 -23.50 10.47
C GLU A 23 -7.35 -22.48 10.59
N ILE A 24 -8.39 -22.69 9.78
CA ILE A 24 -9.51 -21.77 9.54
C ILE A 24 -9.17 -20.63 8.57
N GLN A 25 -8.74 -20.98 7.35
CA GLN A 25 -9.20 -20.22 6.19
C GLN A 25 -10.73 -20.35 6.16
N SER A 26 -11.45 -19.35 6.67
CA SER A 26 -12.80 -19.10 6.18
C SER A 26 -12.64 -18.99 4.66
N SER A 27 -13.06 -20.04 3.94
CA SER A 27 -12.90 -20.09 2.50
C SER A 27 -13.93 -19.14 1.91
N LEU A 28 -13.60 -17.84 1.95
CA LEU A 28 -14.39 -16.81 1.32
C LEU A 28 -14.69 -17.27 -0.11
N SER A 29 -15.94 -17.09 -0.53
CA SER A 29 -16.32 -17.33 -1.92
C SER A 29 -15.44 -16.49 -2.84
N PHE A 30 -15.42 -16.85 -4.12
CA PHE A 30 -14.69 -16.06 -5.09
C PHE A 30 -15.18 -14.60 -5.10
N GLU A 31 -16.50 -14.40 -5.01
CA GLU A 31 -17.17 -13.09 -4.95
C GLU A 31 -16.72 -12.29 -3.71
N GLU A 32 -16.69 -12.91 -2.53
CA GLU A 32 -16.25 -12.26 -1.29
C GLU A 32 -14.77 -11.86 -1.35
N LYS A 33 -13.91 -12.71 -1.91
CA LYS A 33 -12.48 -12.39 -2.12
C LYS A 33 -12.33 -11.24 -3.10
N LEU A 34 -13.10 -11.24 -4.19
CA LEU A 34 -13.07 -10.22 -5.23
C LEU A 34 -13.53 -8.86 -4.71
N VAL A 35 -14.61 -8.81 -3.92
CA VAL A 35 -15.04 -7.57 -3.27
C VAL A 35 -13.98 -7.05 -2.31
N LYS A 36 -13.42 -7.90 -1.45
CA LYS A 36 -12.40 -7.48 -0.48
C LYS A 36 -11.16 -6.88 -1.13
N ILE A 37 -10.68 -7.48 -2.23
CA ILE A 37 -9.48 -6.96 -2.90
C ILE A 37 -9.77 -5.64 -3.64
N LEU A 38 -10.95 -5.49 -4.25
CA LEU A 38 -11.37 -4.23 -4.89
C LEU A 38 -11.48 -3.10 -3.88
N GLU A 39 -12.13 -3.33 -2.74
CA GLU A 39 -12.23 -2.34 -1.66
C GLU A 39 -10.86 -2.00 -1.05
N HIS A 40 -9.97 -2.98 -0.92
CA HIS A 40 -8.61 -2.74 -0.47
C HIS A 40 -7.85 -1.83 -1.44
N TRP A 41 -7.95 -2.06 -2.75
CA TRP A 41 -7.30 -1.23 -3.75
C TRP A 41 -7.89 0.18 -3.83
N VAL A 42 -9.20 0.37 -3.61
CA VAL A 42 -9.81 1.72 -3.52
C VAL A 42 -9.15 2.51 -2.40
N ARG A 43 -9.09 1.96 -1.17
CA ARG A 43 -8.45 2.65 -0.04
C ARG A 43 -6.98 3.00 -0.33
N HIS A 44 -6.23 2.06 -0.89
CA HIS A 44 -4.82 2.29 -1.20
C HIS A 44 -4.62 3.36 -2.29
N ASN A 45 -5.50 3.40 -3.29
CA ASN A 45 -5.49 4.44 -4.31
C ASN A 45 -5.82 5.82 -3.72
N ASP A 46 -6.75 5.88 -2.78
CA ASP A 46 -7.10 7.14 -2.09
C ASP A 46 -5.89 7.66 -1.29
N ASP A 47 -5.21 6.80 -0.53
CA ASP A 47 -3.97 7.13 0.19
C ASP A 47 -2.89 7.67 -0.77
N HIS A 48 -2.73 7.02 -1.94
CA HIS A 48 -1.81 7.47 -2.98
C HIS A 48 -2.20 8.82 -3.56
N ALA A 49 -3.46 9.02 -3.93
CA ALA A 49 -3.94 10.27 -4.51
C ALA A 49 -3.79 11.45 -3.52
N GLU A 50 -4.07 11.24 -2.24
CA GLU A 50 -3.81 12.24 -1.19
C GLU A 50 -2.32 12.57 -1.08
N THR A 51 -1.46 11.55 -1.07
CA THR A 51 -0.01 11.73 -1.02
C THR A 51 0.50 12.52 -2.22
N TYR A 52 0.02 12.21 -3.43
CA TYR A 52 0.40 12.93 -4.65
C TYR A 52 -0.03 14.39 -4.59
N ARG A 53 -1.25 14.68 -4.12
CA ARG A 53 -1.73 16.06 -3.95
C ARG A 53 -0.91 16.84 -2.91
N SER A 54 -0.54 16.20 -1.79
CA SER A 54 0.34 16.80 -0.79
C SER A 54 1.70 17.18 -1.39
N TRP A 55 2.31 16.30 -2.18
CA TRP A 55 3.56 16.60 -2.88
C TRP A 55 3.39 17.65 -3.99
N ALA A 56 2.25 17.69 -4.67
CA ALA A 56 1.94 18.73 -5.64
C ALA A 56 1.94 20.11 -4.97
N GLN A 57 1.30 20.24 -3.81
CA GLN A 57 1.31 21.47 -3.02
C GLN A 57 2.72 21.90 -2.62
N ARG A 58 3.55 20.94 -2.19
CA ARG A 58 4.97 21.19 -1.86
C ARG A 58 5.78 21.62 -3.09
N ALA A 59 5.60 20.96 -4.23
CA ALA A 59 6.24 21.34 -5.49
C ALA A 59 5.87 22.77 -5.91
N ASN A 60 4.60 23.14 -5.74
CA ASN A 60 4.12 24.50 -6.03
C ASN A 60 4.77 25.55 -5.10
N ALA A 61 4.94 25.25 -3.82
CA ALA A 61 5.63 26.14 -2.87
C ALA A 61 7.10 26.38 -3.27
N GLU A 62 7.74 25.37 -3.85
CA GLU A 62 9.12 25.42 -4.37
C GLU A 62 9.21 25.90 -5.84
N LYS A 63 8.11 26.43 -6.41
CA LYS A 63 8.02 26.98 -7.78
C LYS A 63 8.20 25.95 -8.91
N PHE A 64 7.99 24.67 -8.65
CA PHE A 64 7.97 23.61 -9.67
C PHE A 64 6.54 23.39 -10.20
N SER A 65 6.00 24.34 -10.96
CA SER A 65 4.61 24.30 -11.44
C SER A 65 4.30 23.12 -12.36
N GLU A 66 5.19 22.78 -13.29
CA GLU A 66 5.00 21.62 -14.18
C GLU A 66 4.94 20.29 -13.40
N VAL A 67 5.76 20.16 -12.36
CA VAL A 67 5.74 18.97 -11.48
C VAL A 67 4.45 18.91 -10.69
N ARG A 68 3.93 20.05 -10.19
CA ARG A 68 2.61 20.11 -9.55
C ARG A 68 1.53 19.57 -10.47
N GLU A 69 1.46 20.06 -11.70
CA GLU A 69 0.44 19.67 -12.67
C GLU A 69 0.47 18.16 -12.96
N LEU A 70 1.67 17.59 -13.12
CA LEU A 70 1.83 16.15 -13.32
C LEU A 70 1.38 15.33 -12.09
N LEU A 71 1.67 15.78 -10.87
CA LEU A 71 1.25 15.12 -9.64
C LEU A 71 -0.27 15.22 -9.41
N GLU A 72 -0.88 16.37 -9.71
CA GLU A 72 -2.33 16.56 -9.70
C GLU A 72 -3.00 15.63 -10.72
N GLY A 73 -2.47 15.58 -11.95
CA GLY A 73 -2.96 14.66 -12.98
C GLY A 73 -2.85 13.18 -12.57
N ALA A 74 -1.74 12.79 -11.92
CA ALA A 74 -1.59 11.43 -11.38
C ALA A 74 -2.63 11.13 -10.30
N ALA A 75 -2.90 12.06 -9.38
CA ALA A 75 -3.92 11.88 -8.36
C ALA A 75 -5.33 11.71 -8.95
N ASP A 76 -5.64 12.46 -10.00
CA ASP A 76 -6.94 12.39 -10.68
C ASP A 76 -7.11 11.09 -11.46
N MET A 77 -6.06 10.61 -12.13
CA MET A 77 -6.07 9.29 -12.76
C MET A 77 -6.25 8.17 -11.74
N THR A 78 -5.56 8.23 -10.60
CA THR A 78 -5.72 7.25 -9.50
C THR A 78 -7.15 7.25 -8.96
N ALA A 79 -7.75 8.43 -8.76
CA ALA A 79 -9.16 8.52 -8.34
C ALA A 79 -10.12 7.96 -9.41
N ALA A 80 -9.81 8.13 -10.70
CA ALA A 80 -10.59 7.53 -11.78
C ALA A 80 -10.50 5.99 -11.77
N ILE A 81 -9.34 5.43 -11.41
CA ILE A 81 -9.16 3.99 -11.20
C ILE A 81 -10.01 3.51 -10.00
N SER A 82 -10.00 4.23 -8.87
CA SER A 82 -10.86 3.91 -7.71
C SER A 82 -12.33 3.80 -8.12
N LYS A 83 -12.86 4.75 -8.89
CA LYS A 83 -14.25 4.69 -9.39
C LYS A 83 -14.55 3.43 -10.22
N LYS A 84 -13.58 2.93 -10.99
CA LYS A 84 -13.74 1.67 -11.74
C LYS A 84 -13.78 0.47 -10.81
N PHE A 85 -12.95 0.45 -9.76
CA PHE A 85 -12.95 -0.62 -8.76
C PHE A 85 -14.24 -0.62 -7.93
N GLU A 86 -14.74 0.54 -7.52
CA GLU A 86 -16.03 0.68 -6.84
C GLU A 86 -17.18 0.15 -7.70
N ALA A 87 -17.23 0.54 -8.98
CA ALA A 87 -18.23 0.04 -9.91
C ALA A 87 -18.17 -1.49 -10.06
N ALA A 88 -16.97 -2.06 -10.18
CA ALA A 88 -16.77 -3.50 -10.23
C ALA A 88 -17.24 -4.20 -8.95
N ALA A 89 -16.90 -3.65 -7.77
CA ALA A 89 -17.32 -4.21 -6.49
C ALA A 89 -18.86 -4.20 -6.34
N ASN A 90 -19.51 -3.12 -6.78
CA ASN A 90 -20.96 -3.01 -6.75
C ASN A 90 -21.65 -4.03 -7.67
N LEU A 91 -21.09 -4.32 -8.85
CA LEU A 91 -21.62 -5.37 -9.73
C LEU A 91 -21.54 -6.76 -9.11
N VAL A 92 -20.49 -7.04 -8.33
CA VAL A 92 -20.35 -8.33 -7.63
C VAL A 92 -21.31 -8.42 -6.45
N LYS A 93 -21.53 -7.33 -5.71
CA LYS A 93 -22.46 -7.28 -4.56
C LYS A 93 -23.93 -7.36 -4.95
N ASN A 94 -24.29 -6.90 -6.15
CA ASN A 94 -25.65 -6.84 -6.65
C ASN A 94 -26.02 -8.01 -7.59
N LYS A 95 -25.16 -9.03 -7.66
CA LYS A 95 -25.46 -10.30 -8.33
C LYS A 95 -26.32 -11.19 -7.45
#